data_AF-A0A3P7TQH6-F1
#
_entry.id   AF-A0A3P7TQH6-F1
#
_cell.length_a   1.000
_cell.length_b   1.000
_cell.length_c   1.000
_cell.angle_alpha   90.00
_cell.angle_beta   90.00
_cell.angle_gamma   90.00
#
_symmetry.space_group_name_H-M   'P 1'
#
loop_
_entity.id
_entity.type
_entity.pdbx_description
1 polymer ?
#
loop_
_entity_poly.entity_id
_entity_poly.type
_entity_poly.pdbx_seq_one_letter_code
_entity_poly.pdbx_strand_id
1 'polypeptide(L)'
;MQDKLIDINGIKLHEDEQFYHLLQRINEDLEVNVMRNVVKNDNTVIMAGTSPSVTTTIYTVLISLSMAPCEALGVRPDENLMISRIMDKSHAQGKFELGDVIKKLNGIPIKDRNQFFKLFEDATTGKRIVVERSAERELELEKRLLPPNIEKIIKRHAGYDYIIVNVRYDSSAGRPFGLNIANVTAHKIIVPEVAENTVAGDYLKIYDHIIAINGNPVSDVTVAKKMIRECGANFQGVIIKFTIAVIERPVTLDSNGEIKREVEEWKKRMARPTNLEQMPPDVQEIVEKHFKQREFKQTTSLVSVLRKPTGQQRKIHFSEHHIETQIQSDTPPTKRLRSCR
;
A
#
# COMPACT_ATOMS: atom_id res chain seq x y z
N MET A 1 -7.04 -39.26 7.34
CA MET A 1 -5.79 -38.48 7.35
C MET A 1 -5.00 -38.93 6.14
N GLN A 2 -4.59 -38.01 5.27
CA GLN A 2 -3.84 -38.31 4.05
C GLN A 2 -2.52 -37.56 4.17
N ASP A 3 -1.53 -38.26 4.71
CA ASP A 3 -0.18 -37.72 4.89
C ASP A 3 0.55 -37.91 3.57
N LYS A 4 1.13 -36.84 3.01
CA LYS A 4 1.87 -36.90 1.74
C LYS A 4 3.33 -36.59 2.00
N LEU A 5 4.20 -37.49 1.57
CA LEU A 5 5.65 -37.32 1.65
C LEU A 5 6.08 -36.35 0.54
N ILE A 6 6.82 -35.29 0.89
CA ILE A 6 7.21 -34.21 -0.04
C ILE A 6 8.59 -34.50 -0.63
N ASP A 7 9.57 -34.77 0.23
CA ASP A 7 10.94 -35.04 -0.15
C ASP A 7 11.69 -35.81 0.94
N ILE A 8 12.83 -36.39 0.55
CA ILE A 8 13.81 -37.02 1.45
C ILE A 8 15.18 -36.43 1.14
N ASN A 9 15.84 -35.89 2.16
CA ASN A 9 17.14 -35.22 2.02
C ASN A 9 17.15 -34.16 0.89
N GLY A 10 16.02 -33.47 0.66
CA GLY A 10 15.86 -32.46 -0.39
C GLY A 10 15.56 -32.99 -1.80
N ILE A 11 15.45 -34.32 -1.98
CA ILE A 11 15.06 -34.93 -3.26
C ILE A 11 13.53 -35.04 -3.30
N LYS A 12 12.90 -34.27 -4.18
CA LYS A 12 11.45 -34.30 -4.41
C LYS A 12 11.03 -35.65 -4.95
N LEU A 13 10.07 -36.29 -4.29
CA LEU A 13 9.54 -37.59 -4.70
C LEU A 13 8.25 -37.38 -5.49
N HIS A 14 8.23 -37.86 -6.73
CA HIS A 14 7.08 -37.76 -7.62
C HIS A 14 6.25 -39.05 -7.67
N GLU A 15 6.87 -40.19 -7.37
CA GLU A 15 6.27 -41.53 -7.42
C GLU A 15 6.76 -42.41 -6.26
N ASP A 16 5.91 -43.31 -5.77
CA ASP A 16 6.21 -44.17 -4.62
C ASP A 16 7.35 -45.17 -4.90
N GLU A 17 7.60 -45.55 -6.16
CA GLU A 17 8.71 -46.44 -6.52
C GLU A 17 10.09 -45.77 -6.34
N GLN A 18 10.16 -44.44 -6.44
CA GLN A 18 11.40 -43.68 -6.24
C GLN A 18 11.84 -43.70 -4.78
N PHE A 19 10.89 -43.81 -3.85
CA PHE A 19 11.12 -43.91 -2.41
C PHE A 19 11.86 -45.21 -2.04
N TYR A 20 11.43 -46.36 -2.58
CA TYR A 20 12.04 -47.66 -2.29
C TYR A 20 13.47 -47.77 -2.85
N HIS A 21 13.71 -47.23 -4.05
CA HIS A 21 15.05 -47.19 -4.63
C HIS A 21 16.01 -46.25 -3.89
N LEU A 22 15.49 -45.15 -3.34
CA LEU A 22 16.27 -44.20 -2.55
C LEU A 22 16.67 -44.79 -1.19
N LEU A 23 15.75 -45.51 -0.52
CA LEU A 23 16.03 -46.21 0.74
C LEU A 23 17.10 -47.30 0.61
N GLN A 24 17.19 -47.99 -0.53
CA GLN A 24 18.21 -49.02 -0.76
C GLN A 24 19.63 -48.46 -0.99
N ARG A 25 19.74 -47.16 -1.30
CA ARG A 25 21.02 -46.51 -1.66
C ARG A 25 21.59 -45.63 -0.56
N ILE A 26 20.80 -45.25 0.44
CA ILE A 26 21.19 -44.30 1.48
C ILE A 26 21.89 -45.03 2.63
N ASN A 27 23.13 -44.63 2.90
CA ASN A 27 23.92 -45.05 4.08
C ASN A 27 24.04 -43.90 5.11
N GLU A 28 23.18 -42.88 4.99
CA GLU A 28 23.16 -41.64 5.77
C GLU A 28 21.84 -41.52 6.57
N ASP A 29 21.81 -40.63 7.56
CA ASP A 29 20.60 -40.33 8.33
C ASP A 29 19.49 -39.76 7.39
N LEU A 30 18.27 -40.29 7.50
CA LEU A 30 17.13 -39.84 6.70
C LEU A 30 16.41 -38.63 7.33
N GLU A 31 16.35 -37.52 6.59
CA GLU A 31 15.49 -36.38 6.87
C GLU A 31 14.24 -36.46 5.97
N VAL A 32 13.05 -36.60 6.59
CA VAL A 32 11.78 -36.82 5.89
C VAL A 32 10.85 -35.63 6.11
N ASN A 33 10.47 -34.96 5.01
CA ASN A 33 9.51 -33.87 5.04
C ASN A 33 8.10 -34.39 4.72
N VAL A 34 7.17 -34.28 5.68
CA VAL A 34 5.79 -34.78 5.56
C VAL A 34 4.80 -33.63 5.62
N MET A 35 3.90 -33.58 4.64
CA MET A 35 2.73 -32.71 4.65
C MET A 35 1.56 -33.40 5.35
N ARG A 36 1.03 -32.79 6.41
CA ARG A 36 -0.16 -33.25 7.12
C ARG A 36 -1.32 -32.28 6.89
N ASN A 37 -2.38 -32.75 6.22
CA ASN A 37 -3.62 -31.99 6.06
C ASN A 37 -4.43 -32.06 7.36
N VAL A 38 -4.48 -30.95 8.11
CA VAL A 38 -5.35 -30.79 9.27
C VAL A 38 -6.48 -29.85 8.88
N VAL A 39 -7.67 -30.41 8.60
CA VAL A 39 -8.89 -29.62 8.44
C VAL A 39 -9.31 -29.14 9.83
N LYS A 40 -9.20 -27.84 10.09
CA LYS A 40 -9.85 -27.23 11.25
C LYS A 40 -11.31 -26.99 10.90
N ASN A 41 -12.21 -27.76 11.53
CA ASN A 41 -13.62 -27.37 11.59
C ASN A 41 -13.76 -26.34 12.70
N ASP A 42 -13.76 -25.06 12.32
CA ASP A 42 -14.13 -23.99 13.24
C ASP A 42 -15.65 -24.04 13.47
N ASN A 43 -16.05 -24.69 14.56
CA ASN A 43 -17.41 -24.57 15.10
C ASN A 43 -17.54 -23.19 15.79
N THR A 44 -17.76 -22.15 15.01
CA THR A 44 -18.25 -20.86 15.51
C THR A 44 -19.50 -20.45 14.74
N VAL A 45 -20.53 -20.14 15.53
CA VAL A 45 -21.92 -19.90 15.14
C VAL A 45 -22.00 -18.83 14.04
N ILE A 46 -22.62 -19.20 12.92
CA ILE A 46 -22.86 -18.35 11.75
C ILE A 46 -23.97 -17.34 12.10
N MET A 47 -23.61 -16.05 12.18
CA MET A 47 -24.55 -14.96 11.95
C MET A 47 -24.40 -14.53 10.48
N ALA A 48 -25.51 -14.56 9.74
CA ALA A 48 -25.55 -14.34 8.31
C ALA A 48 -25.17 -12.89 7.93
N GLY A 49 -24.25 -12.73 6.97
CA GLY A 49 -23.95 -11.41 6.40
C GLY A 49 -22.58 -11.20 5.74
N THR A 50 -21.70 -12.20 5.68
CA THR A 50 -20.34 -12.00 5.13
C THR A 50 -20.13 -12.80 3.85
N SER A 51 -19.65 -12.09 2.82
CA SER A 51 -19.10 -12.56 1.55
C SER A 51 -18.23 -13.81 1.69
N PRO A 52 -18.06 -14.65 0.64
CA PRO A 52 -17.42 -15.96 0.77
C PRO A 52 -16.04 -15.81 1.42
N SER A 53 -15.94 -16.31 2.64
CA SER A 53 -14.69 -16.46 3.37
C SER A 53 -13.77 -17.30 2.51
N VAL A 54 -12.75 -16.65 1.96
CA VAL A 54 -11.61 -17.33 1.34
C VAL A 54 -11.05 -18.25 2.42
N THR A 55 -11.06 -19.55 2.15
CA THR A 55 -10.64 -20.56 3.12
C THR A 55 -9.12 -20.55 3.18
N THR A 56 -8.54 -19.69 4.03
CA THR A 56 -7.08 -19.58 4.21
C THR A 56 -6.55 -20.94 4.65
N THR A 57 -5.76 -21.59 3.79
CA THR A 57 -5.22 -22.92 4.09
C THR A 57 -3.93 -22.77 4.88
N ILE A 58 -3.97 -23.14 6.15
CA ILE A 58 -2.86 -23.01 7.09
C ILE A 58 -2.25 -24.39 7.32
N TYR A 59 -0.96 -24.53 7.06
CA TYR A 59 -0.23 -25.78 7.23
C TYR A 59 0.79 -25.66 8.37
N THR A 60 1.00 -26.74 9.12
CA THR A 60 2.09 -26.82 10.10
C THR A 60 3.24 -27.63 9.51
N VAL A 61 4.42 -27.03 9.44
CA VAL A 61 5.63 -27.64 8.89
C VAL A 61 6.65 -27.83 10.01
N LEU A 62 7.25 -29.02 10.08
CA LEU A 62 8.35 -29.32 10.98
C LEU A 62 9.65 -29.21 10.19
N ILE A 63 10.50 -28.26 10.56
CA ILE A 63 11.80 -28.02 9.93
C ILE A 63 12.89 -28.53 10.86
N SER A 64 13.72 -29.45 10.36
CA SER A 64 14.90 -29.92 11.08
C SER A 64 16.15 -29.23 10.54
N LEU A 65 17.01 -28.80 11.46
CA LEU A 65 18.25 -28.10 11.14
C LEU A 65 19.41 -28.85 11.78
N SER A 66 20.31 -29.32 10.92
CA SER A 66 21.64 -29.78 11.28
C SER A 66 22.61 -28.63 11.03
N MET A 67 23.06 -27.99 12.11
CA MET A 67 23.95 -26.83 12.07
C MET A 67 24.90 -26.85 13.26
N ALA A 68 26.05 -26.21 13.12
CA ALA A 68 27.03 -26.14 14.20
C ALA A 68 26.50 -25.27 15.37
N PRO A 69 26.98 -25.51 16.61
CA PRO A 69 26.70 -24.62 17.73
C PRO A 69 27.14 -23.18 17.40
N CYS A 70 26.35 -22.20 17.83
CA CYS A 70 26.59 -20.76 17.62
C CYS A 70 26.53 -20.26 16.17
N GLU A 71 26.13 -21.10 15.21
CA GLU A 71 25.91 -20.65 13.84
C GLU A 71 24.57 -19.88 13.69
N ALA A 72 24.58 -18.82 12.89
CA ALA A 72 23.40 -17.99 12.69
C ALA A 72 22.40 -18.69 11.74
N LEU A 73 21.12 -18.72 12.14
CA LEU A 73 20.05 -19.30 11.33
C LEU A 73 19.85 -18.56 10.00
N GLY A 74 19.98 -17.23 10.02
CA GLY A 74 19.74 -16.38 8.85
C GLY A 74 18.28 -16.02 8.61
N VAL A 75 17.40 -16.19 9.61
CA VAL A 75 16.02 -15.65 9.57
C VAL A 75 15.90 -14.38 10.41
N ARG A 76 15.02 -13.47 9.99
CA ARG A 76 14.62 -12.31 10.78
C ARG A 76 13.11 -12.35 11.06
N PRO A 77 12.69 -12.91 12.21
CA PRO A 77 11.31 -12.85 12.64
C PRO A 77 10.92 -11.44 13.12
N ASP A 78 9.66 -11.07 12.90
CA ASP A 78 9.04 -9.87 13.45
C ASP A 78 8.61 -10.06 14.93
N GLU A 79 7.82 -9.12 15.46
CA GLU A 79 7.30 -9.18 16.84
C GLU A 79 6.33 -10.35 17.06
N ASN A 80 5.66 -10.80 15.99
CA ASN A 80 4.71 -11.91 16.01
C ASN A 80 5.36 -13.25 15.63
N LEU A 81 6.70 -13.33 15.64
CA LEU A 81 7.48 -14.49 15.22
C LEU A 81 7.28 -14.90 13.75
N MET A 82 6.79 -13.99 12.91
CA MET A 82 6.63 -14.18 11.48
C MET A 82 7.94 -13.87 10.76
N ILE A 83 8.38 -14.78 9.90
CA ILE A 83 9.60 -14.63 9.13
C ILE A 83 9.38 -13.57 8.05
N SER A 84 9.98 -12.41 8.29
CA SER A 84 9.92 -11.24 7.39
C SER A 84 11.05 -11.21 6.37
N ARG A 85 12.17 -11.88 6.66
CA ARG A 85 13.35 -11.94 5.79
C ARG A 85 14.14 -13.22 6.04
N ILE A 86 14.68 -13.74 4.94
CA ILE A 86 15.63 -14.85 4.92
C ILE A 86 16.92 -14.34 4.26
N MET A 87 18.06 -14.63 4.87
CA MET A 87 19.38 -14.21 4.35
C MET A 87 19.84 -15.17 3.25
N ASP A 88 20.38 -14.62 2.17
CA ASP A 88 21.02 -15.42 1.12
C ASP A 88 22.23 -16.18 1.68
N LYS A 89 22.44 -17.41 1.18
CA LYS A 89 23.48 -18.35 1.58
C LYS A 89 23.46 -18.72 3.07
N SER A 90 22.30 -18.68 3.71
CA SER A 90 22.10 -19.10 5.10
C SER A 90 21.43 -20.46 5.21
N HIS A 91 21.50 -21.06 6.41
CA HIS A 91 20.82 -22.32 6.74
C HIS A 91 19.30 -22.25 6.60
N ALA A 92 18.74 -21.05 6.64
CA ALA A 92 17.32 -20.83 6.47
C ALA A 92 16.86 -20.84 5.01
N GLN A 93 17.78 -20.59 4.06
CA GLN A 93 17.43 -20.52 2.65
C GLN A 93 16.97 -21.88 2.13
N GLY A 94 15.79 -21.92 1.51
CA GLY A 94 15.18 -23.14 0.98
C GLY A 94 14.48 -24.03 2.02
N LYS A 95 14.67 -23.76 3.33
CA LYS A 95 13.97 -24.47 4.42
C LYS A 95 12.78 -23.68 4.95
N PHE A 96 12.96 -22.37 5.10
CA PHE A 96 11.89 -21.45 5.49
C PHE A 96 11.34 -20.71 4.28
N GLU A 97 10.09 -20.30 4.40
CA GLU A 97 9.41 -19.43 3.45
C GLU A 97 9.03 -18.11 4.14
N LEU A 98 8.83 -17.06 3.34
CA LEU A 98 8.39 -15.78 3.88
C LEU A 98 6.95 -15.91 4.38
N GLY A 99 6.66 -15.35 5.55
CA GLY A 99 5.34 -15.47 6.17
C GLY A 99 5.13 -16.74 6.99
N ASP A 100 6.15 -17.61 7.09
CA ASP A 100 6.19 -18.67 8.08
C ASP A 100 6.15 -18.06 9.49
N VAL A 101 5.25 -18.53 10.35
CA VAL A 101 5.13 -18.09 11.74
C VAL A 101 5.70 -19.16 12.67
N ILE A 102 6.75 -18.83 13.41
CA ILE A 102 7.39 -19.77 14.34
C ILE A 102 6.47 -20.00 15.54
N LYS A 103 6.13 -21.27 15.81
CA LYS A 103 5.27 -21.65 16.95
C LYS A 103 6.02 -22.40 18.03
N LYS A 104 6.91 -23.33 17.66
CA LYS A 104 7.64 -24.17 18.62
C LYS A 104 9.07 -24.38 18.19
N LEU A 105 9.97 -24.53 19.15
CA LEU A 105 11.35 -24.97 18.95
C LEU A 105 11.62 -26.13 19.91
N ASN A 106 12.05 -27.27 19.38
CA ASN A 106 12.31 -28.50 20.13
C ASN A 106 11.13 -28.93 21.03
N GLY A 107 9.90 -28.67 20.58
CA GLY A 107 8.67 -28.95 21.32
C GLY A 107 8.23 -27.85 22.30
N ILE A 108 9.09 -26.87 22.59
CA ILE A 108 8.79 -25.74 23.48
C ILE A 108 8.02 -24.67 22.69
N PRO A 109 6.82 -24.26 23.13
CA PRO A 109 6.08 -23.18 22.50
C PRO A 109 6.74 -21.82 22.76
N ILE A 110 6.78 -21.00 21.73
CA ILE A 110 7.48 -19.72 21.75
C ILE A 110 6.45 -18.60 21.67
N LYS A 111 6.56 -17.64 22.58
CA LYS A 111 5.69 -16.45 22.59
C LYS A 111 6.40 -15.23 22.03
N ASP A 112 7.66 -15.04 22.41
CA ASP A 112 8.40 -13.82 22.12
C ASP A 112 9.66 -14.09 21.29
N ARG A 113 10.06 -13.09 20.50
CA ARG A 113 11.29 -13.12 19.71
C ARG A 113 12.55 -13.37 20.54
N ASN A 114 12.66 -12.74 21.71
CA ASN A 114 13.84 -12.91 22.56
C ASN A 114 13.91 -14.32 23.15
N GLN A 115 12.75 -14.91 23.47
CA GLN A 115 12.65 -16.29 23.92
C GLN A 115 13.09 -17.25 22.81
N PHE A 116 12.69 -17.00 21.57
CA PHE A 116 13.13 -17.79 20.42
C PHE A 116 14.66 -17.83 20.31
N PHE A 117 15.32 -16.67 20.25
CA PHE A 117 16.77 -16.61 20.05
C PHE A 117 17.54 -17.24 21.20
N LYS A 118 17.12 -17.02 22.45
CA LYS A 118 17.74 -17.66 23.61
C LYS A 118 17.65 -19.19 23.54
N LEU A 119 16.45 -19.73 23.30
CA LEU A 119 16.25 -21.17 23.16
C LEU A 119 17.00 -21.75 21.95
N PHE A 120 17.15 -20.95 20.88
CA PHE A 120 17.85 -21.36 19.67
C PHE A 120 19.37 -21.41 19.85
N GLU A 121 19.93 -20.49 20.64
CA GLU A 121 21.35 -20.48 21.03
C GLU A 121 21.66 -21.61 22.02
N ASP A 122 20.78 -21.86 23.00
CA ASP A 122 20.93 -22.91 24.01
C ASP A 122 20.81 -24.33 23.42
N ALA A 123 20.19 -24.49 22.24
CA ALA A 123 20.00 -25.77 21.59
C ALA A 123 21.32 -26.29 20.97
N THR A 124 21.96 -27.23 21.67
CA THR A 124 23.24 -27.84 21.29
C THR A 124 23.15 -28.96 20.25
N THR A 125 22.00 -29.62 20.07
CA THR A 125 21.86 -30.72 19.09
C THR A 125 20.44 -30.79 18.51
N GLY A 126 20.33 -30.86 17.18
CA GLY A 126 19.08 -31.13 16.45
C GLY A 126 17.99 -30.09 16.68
N LYS A 127 18.04 -28.95 15.97
CA LYS A 127 17.03 -27.89 16.11
C LYS A 127 15.81 -28.21 15.25
N ARG A 128 14.71 -28.58 15.91
CA ARG A 128 13.42 -28.88 15.30
C ARG A 128 12.46 -27.73 15.50
N ILE A 129 12.19 -26.97 14.45
CA ILE A 129 11.32 -25.80 14.48
C ILE A 129 9.96 -26.17 13.87
N VAL A 130 8.88 -25.90 14.59
CA VAL A 130 7.52 -25.98 14.04
C VAL A 130 7.10 -24.60 13.61
N VAL A 131 6.85 -24.45 12.31
CA VAL A 131 6.32 -23.23 11.71
C VAL A 131 4.90 -23.44 11.19
N GLU A 132 4.17 -22.35 11.14
CA GLU A 132 2.86 -22.27 10.52
C GLU A 132 2.98 -21.52 9.20
N ARG A 133 2.65 -22.20 8.10
CA ARG A 133 2.79 -21.72 6.73
C ARG A 133 1.43 -21.40 6.13
N SER A 134 1.35 -20.29 5.41
CA SER A 134 0.17 -19.87 4.67
C SER A 134 0.59 -19.28 3.34
N ALA A 135 0.09 -19.84 2.25
CA ALA A 135 0.38 -19.38 0.88
C ALA A 135 -0.09 -17.92 0.64
N GLU A 136 -1.13 -17.48 1.35
CA GLU A 136 -1.61 -16.09 1.27
C GLU A 136 -0.62 -15.11 1.92
N ARG A 137 -0.06 -15.49 3.09
CA ARG A 137 0.93 -14.66 3.80
C ARG A 137 2.23 -14.57 3.01
N GLU A 138 2.68 -15.68 2.42
CA GLU A 138 3.85 -15.71 1.56
C GLU A 138 3.67 -14.76 0.37
N LEU A 139 2.55 -14.87 -0.34
CA LEU A 139 2.26 -14.05 -1.52
C LEU A 139 2.09 -12.57 -1.16
N GLU A 140 1.58 -12.25 0.04
CA GLU A 140 1.53 -10.87 0.55
C GLU A 140 2.92 -10.32 0.87
N LEU A 141 3.79 -11.11 1.50
CA LEU A 141 5.14 -10.70 1.86
C LEU A 141 6.08 -10.64 0.66
N GLU A 142 5.92 -11.52 -0.32
CA GLU A 142 6.68 -11.49 -1.55
C GLU A 142 6.37 -10.20 -2.34
N LYS A 143 5.11 -9.74 -2.35
CA LYS A 143 4.73 -8.42 -2.90
C LYS A 143 5.38 -7.24 -2.17
N ARG A 144 5.81 -7.42 -0.91
CA ARG A 144 6.55 -6.42 -0.13
C ARG A 144 8.06 -6.48 -0.33
N LEU A 145 8.60 -7.49 -1.01
CA LEU A 145 10.03 -7.55 -1.32
C LEU A 145 10.38 -6.52 -2.39
N LEU A 146 11.33 -5.65 -2.05
CA LEU A 146 11.89 -4.69 -2.98
C LEU A 146 13.11 -5.31 -3.69
N PRO A 147 13.32 -5.01 -4.98
CA PRO A 147 14.55 -5.34 -5.67
C PRO A 147 15.78 -4.84 -4.90
N PRO A 148 16.90 -5.60 -4.88
CA PRO A 148 18.10 -5.25 -4.11
C PRO A 148 18.68 -3.87 -4.42
N ASN A 149 18.50 -3.41 -5.66
CA ASN A 149 18.96 -2.10 -6.13
C ASN A 149 18.21 -0.94 -5.44
N ILE A 150 16.94 -1.16 -5.11
CA ILE A 150 16.07 -0.15 -4.49
C ILE A 150 16.17 -0.23 -2.96
N GLU A 151 16.37 -1.44 -2.41
CA GLU A 151 16.55 -1.61 -0.97
C GLU A 151 17.78 -0.87 -0.43
N LYS A 152 18.85 -0.73 -1.21
CA LYS A 152 20.03 0.08 -0.84
C LYS A 152 19.74 1.59 -0.74
N ILE A 153 18.72 2.07 -1.44
CA ILE A 153 18.37 3.50 -1.52
C ILE A 153 17.44 3.88 -0.35
N ILE A 154 16.74 2.91 0.24
CA ILE A 154 15.66 3.15 1.19
C ILE A 154 16.13 2.96 2.63
N LYS A 155 15.90 3.98 3.45
CA LYS A 155 15.95 3.85 4.91
C LYS A 155 14.57 3.44 5.40
N ARG A 156 14.43 2.19 5.86
CA ARG A 156 13.13 1.70 6.33
C ARG A 156 12.75 2.33 7.68
N HIS A 157 11.55 2.86 7.77
CA HIS A 157 10.95 3.40 8.97
C HIS A 157 9.89 2.44 9.53
N ALA A 158 9.85 2.31 10.86
CA ALA A 158 8.81 1.52 11.53
C ALA A 158 7.45 2.18 11.31
N GLY A 159 6.41 1.38 11.06
CA GLY A 159 5.05 1.86 10.79
C GLY A 159 4.74 2.17 9.32
N TYR A 160 5.71 1.97 8.41
CA TYR A 160 5.53 2.16 6.98
C TYR A 160 5.82 0.88 6.18
N ASP A 161 4.97 0.63 5.18
CA ASP A 161 5.15 -0.43 4.18
C ASP A 161 5.80 0.14 2.93
N TYR A 162 6.74 -0.61 2.35
CA TYR A 162 7.39 -0.25 1.09
C TYR A 162 6.88 -1.17 0.00
N ILE A 163 6.16 -0.61 -0.96
CA ILE A 163 5.44 -1.38 -1.98
C ILE A 163 5.88 -0.92 -3.36
N ILE A 164 6.06 -1.87 -4.26
CA ILE A 164 6.22 -1.60 -5.69
C ILE A 164 4.85 -1.50 -6.32
N VAL A 165 4.58 -0.36 -6.95
CA VAL A 165 3.35 -0.14 -7.69
C VAL A 165 3.66 -0.01 -9.17
N ASN A 166 3.03 -0.88 -9.96
CA ASN A 166 3.10 -0.88 -11.42
C ASN A 166 1.82 -0.26 -11.97
N VAL A 167 1.92 0.97 -12.44
CA VAL A 167 0.77 1.72 -12.96
C VAL A 167 0.72 1.58 -14.48
N ARG A 168 -0.40 1.09 -15.01
CA ARG A 168 -0.64 1.04 -16.45
C ARG A 168 -1.57 2.17 -16.83
N TYR A 169 -1.11 3.06 -17.70
CA TYR A 169 -1.89 4.18 -18.20
C TYR A 169 -2.12 4.01 -19.70
N ASP A 170 -3.38 3.90 -20.10
CA ASP A 170 -3.78 3.89 -21.50
C ASP A 170 -4.39 5.25 -21.83
N SER A 171 -3.69 6.04 -22.66
CA SER A 171 -4.16 7.37 -23.04
C SER A 171 -5.35 7.32 -24.00
N SER A 172 -5.60 6.20 -24.68
CA SER A 172 -6.73 6.02 -25.59
C SER A 172 -8.02 5.67 -24.88
N ALA A 173 -7.95 5.23 -23.62
CA ALA A 173 -9.12 4.91 -22.80
C ALA A 173 -9.92 6.15 -22.35
N GLY A 174 -9.44 7.37 -22.63
CA GLY A 174 -10.13 8.64 -22.29
C GLY A 174 -10.17 8.97 -20.80
N ARG A 175 -9.64 8.11 -19.92
CA ARG A 175 -9.55 8.35 -18.47
C ARG A 175 -8.29 9.15 -18.14
N PRO A 176 -8.37 10.24 -17.37
CA PRO A 176 -7.19 11.00 -16.98
C PRO A 176 -6.31 10.21 -16.00
N PHE A 177 -5.00 10.44 -16.05
CA PHE A 177 -4.06 9.83 -15.10
C PHE A 177 -4.36 10.25 -13.66
N GLY A 178 -4.59 11.55 -13.42
CA GLY A 178 -5.14 12.08 -12.16
C GLY A 178 -4.26 11.99 -10.92
N LEU A 179 -2.93 12.03 -11.08
CA LEU A 179 -2.00 12.06 -9.95
C LEU A 179 -1.71 13.50 -9.50
N ASN A 180 -2.05 13.81 -8.26
CA ASN A 180 -1.60 15.01 -7.58
C ASN A 180 -0.43 14.68 -6.65
N ILE A 181 0.69 15.39 -6.78
CA ILE A 181 1.89 15.20 -5.95
C ILE A 181 2.43 16.55 -5.47
N ALA A 182 2.87 16.57 -4.22
CA ALA A 182 3.35 17.76 -3.54
C ALA A 182 4.67 17.50 -2.82
N ASN A 183 5.53 18.53 -2.79
CA ASN A 183 6.73 18.54 -1.98
C ASN A 183 6.34 19.07 -0.59
N VAL A 184 6.03 18.16 0.33
CA VAL A 184 5.50 18.52 1.67
C VAL A 184 6.65 18.97 2.57
N THR A 185 7.75 18.24 2.50
CA THR A 185 9.03 18.51 3.16
C THR A 185 10.13 18.31 2.12
N ALA A 186 11.28 18.97 2.28
CA ALA A 186 12.42 18.79 1.37
C ALA A 186 12.72 17.29 1.15
N HIS A 187 12.84 16.89 -0.12
CA HIS A 187 13.08 15.50 -0.53
C HIS A 187 11.96 14.51 -0.21
N LYS A 188 10.72 14.97 0.05
CA LYS A 188 9.58 14.12 0.41
C LYS A 188 8.37 14.42 -0.49
N ILE A 189 8.15 13.56 -1.47
CA ILE A 189 7.10 13.71 -2.49
C ILE A 189 5.87 12.89 -2.09
N ILE A 190 4.88 13.57 -1.54
CA ILE A 190 3.67 12.92 -1.01
C ILE A 190 2.53 13.11 -2.01
N VAL A 191 1.62 12.15 -2.05
CA VAL A 191 0.30 12.26 -2.70
C VAL A 191 -0.69 12.89 -1.69
N PRO A 192 -0.93 14.22 -1.73
CA PRO A 192 -1.79 14.88 -0.75
C PRO A 192 -3.28 14.56 -0.94
N GLU A 193 -3.67 14.25 -2.17
CA GLU A 193 -5.03 13.98 -2.58
C GLU A 193 -5.00 13.14 -3.86
N VAL A 194 -6.02 12.31 -4.03
CA VAL A 194 -6.19 11.46 -5.20
C VAL A 194 -7.56 11.76 -5.77
N ALA A 195 -7.62 12.12 -7.06
CA ALA A 195 -8.88 12.38 -7.72
C ALA A 195 -9.65 11.09 -7.98
N GLU A 196 -10.95 11.08 -7.69
CA GLU A 196 -11.84 9.96 -7.97
C GLU A 196 -11.96 9.69 -9.48
N ASN A 197 -12.22 8.43 -9.86
CA ASN A 197 -12.33 7.99 -11.26
C ASN A 197 -11.07 8.25 -12.11
N THR A 198 -9.88 8.30 -11.50
CA THR A 198 -8.61 8.48 -12.23
C THR A 198 -7.72 7.25 -12.13
N VAL A 199 -6.84 7.03 -13.11
CA VAL A 199 -5.98 5.82 -13.12
C VAL A 199 -5.08 5.77 -11.89
N ALA A 200 -4.51 6.90 -11.47
CA ALA A 200 -3.70 6.99 -10.28
C ALA A 200 -4.45 6.51 -9.02
N GLY A 201 -5.77 6.76 -8.92
CA GLY A 201 -6.54 6.36 -7.75
C GLY A 201 -6.78 4.86 -7.60
N ASP A 202 -6.62 4.08 -8.66
CA ASP A 202 -6.72 2.62 -8.56
C ASP A 202 -5.45 2.01 -7.91
N TYR A 203 -4.33 2.72 -8.00
CA TYR A 203 -3.01 2.20 -7.62
C TYR A 203 -2.41 2.92 -6.40
N LEU A 204 -2.66 4.21 -6.27
CA LEU A 204 -2.08 5.11 -5.29
C LEU A 204 -3.14 5.57 -4.29
N LYS A 205 -2.73 5.72 -3.04
CA LYS A 205 -3.56 6.20 -1.95
C LYS A 205 -3.07 7.56 -1.47
N ILE A 206 -3.97 8.27 -0.79
CA ILE A 206 -3.64 9.51 -0.10
C ILE A 206 -2.56 9.20 0.94
N TYR A 207 -1.58 10.11 1.07
CA TYR A 207 -0.40 10.00 1.94
C TYR A 207 0.68 9.01 1.51
N ASP A 208 0.56 8.42 0.33
CA ASP A 208 1.66 7.65 -0.26
C ASP A 208 2.86 8.57 -0.53
N HIS A 209 4.05 8.16 -0.08
CA HIS A 209 5.31 8.84 -0.35
C HIS A 209 6.05 8.13 -1.49
N ILE A 210 6.29 8.86 -2.59
CA ILE A 210 6.96 8.33 -3.78
C ILE A 210 8.47 8.51 -3.63
N ILE A 211 9.18 7.40 -3.42
CA ILE A 211 10.63 7.41 -3.21
C ILE A 211 11.40 7.34 -4.52
N ALA A 212 10.96 6.46 -5.41
CA ALA A 212 11.67 6.17 -6.66
C ALA A 212 10.69 5.91 -7.79
N ILE A 213 11.08 6.30 -9.00
CA ILE A 213 10.35 6.05 -10.25
C ILE A 213 11.29 5.31 -11.21
N ASN A 214 10.88 4.14 -11.69
CA ASN A 214 11.70 3.26 -12.54
C ASN A 214 13.08 2.94 -11.93
N GLY A 215 13.15 2.80 -10.60
CA GLY A 215 14.39 2.52 -9.87
C GLY A 215 15.31 3.72 -9.63
N ASN A 216 14.96 4.91 -10.12
CA ASN A 216 15.70 6.15 -9.86
C ASN A 216 15.03 6.94 -8.72
N PRO A 217 15.79 7.39 -7.70
CA PRO A 217 15.24 8.15 -6.59
C PRO A 217 14.70 9.51 -7.04
N VAL A 218 13.64 9.97 -6.39
CA VAL A 218 12.98 11.24 -6.73
C VAL A 218 12.97 12.15 -5.51
N SER A 219 13.55 13.33 -5.64
CA SER A 219 13.64 14.32 -4.57
C SER A 219 12.61 15.43 -4.67
N ASP A 220 12.25 15.82 -5.90
CA ASP A 220 11.43 17.00 -6.15
C ASP A 220 10.27 16.72 -7.08
N VAL A 221 9.17 17.46 -6.91
CA VAL A 221 7.97 17.36 -7.75
C VAL A 221 8.26 17.65 -9.22
N THR A 222 9.19 18.56 -9.52
CA THR A 222 9.58 18.88 -10.91
C THR A 222 10.29 17.70 -11.55
N VAL A 223 11.23 17.07 -10.84
CA VAL A 223 11.94 15.86 -11.27
C VAL A 223 10.94 14.71 -11.43
N ALA A 224 10.04 14.52 -10.46
CA ALA A 224 8.98 13.52 -10.53
C ALA A 224 8.11 13.68 -11.79
N LYS A 225 7.59 14.90 -12.02
CA LYS A 225 6.75 15.19 -13.19
C LYS A 225 7.51 15.00 -14.50
N LYS A 226 8.79 15.37 -14.55
CA LYS A 226 9.66 15.16 -15.71
C LYS A 226 9.84 13.66 -15.99
N MET A 227 10.24 12.88 -14.99
CA MET A 227 10.38 11.43 -15.10
C MET A 227 9.06 10.78 -15.50
N ILE A 228 7.93 11.26 -14.97
CA ILE A 228 6.61 10.73 -15.35
C ILE A 228 6.32 10.94 -16.83
N ARG A 229 6.61 12.15 -17.33
CA ARG A 229 6.42 12.48 -18.75
C ARG A 229 7.37 11.72 -19.66
N GLU A 230 8.63 11.57 -19.27
CA GLU A 230 9.65 10.85 -20.04
C GLU A 230 9.34 9.35 -20.15
N CYS A 231 8.77 8.75 -19.11
CA CYS A 231 8.25 7.38 -19.19
C CYS A 231 7.15 7.24 -20.25
N GLY A 232 6.33 8.28 -20.45
CA GLY A 232 5.32 8.31 -21.51
C GLY A 232 5.89 8.56 -22.91
N ALA A 233 7.03 9.25 -23.02
CA ALA A 233 7.65 9.61 -24.30
C ALA A 233 8.45 8.45 -24.94
N ASN A 234 8.99 7.53 -24.14
CA ASN A 234 9.87 6.45 -24.63
C ASN A 234 9.11 5.21 -25.15
N PHE A 235 7.78 5.15 -25.02
CA PHE A 235 6.96 4.08 -25.58
C PHE A 235 6.16 4.61 -26.76
N GLN A 236 6.75 4.51 -27.94
CA GLN A 236 6.08 4.76 -29.21
C GLN A 236 5.06 3.63 -29.44
N GLY A 237 3.83 3.82 -28.95
CA GLY A 237 2.73 2.87 -29.10
C GLY A 237 1.76 2.85 -27.91
N VAL A 238 0.96 3.91 -27.75
CA VAL A 238 -0.37 4.06 -27.07
C VAL A 238 -0.56 3.56 -25.62
N ILE A 239 0.25 2.64 -25.09
CA ILE A 239 0.14 2.15 -23.72
C ILE A 239 1.35 2.66 -22.93
N ILE A 240 1.12 3.66 -22.09
CA ILE A 240 2.12 4.17 -21.16
C ILE A 240 2.22 3.16 -20.00
N LYS A 241 3.24 2.30 -20.04
CA LYS A 241 3.58 1.41 -18.93
C LYS A 241 4.50 2.16 -17.97
N PHE A 242 3.95 2.62 -16.84
CA PHE A 242 4.75 3.14 -15.75
C PHE A 242 5.25 1.98 -14.89
N THR A 243 6.56 1.83 -14.80
CA THR A 243 7.15 0.62 -14.22
C THR A 243 7.84 0.99 -12.92
N ILE A 244 7.22 0.62 -11.80
CA ILE A 244 7.84 0.61 -10.46
C ILE A 244 8.00 2.02 -9.88
N ALA A 245 6.91 2.51 -9.27
CA ALA A 245 7.04 3.49 -8.18
C ALA A 245 7.26 2.71 -6.88
N VAL A 246 8.38 2.96 -6.19
CA VAL A 246 8.52 2.46 -4.80
C VAL A 246 7.89 3.47 -3.88
N ILE A 247 6.88 3.01 -3.16
CA ILE A 247 6.03 3.83 -2.33
C ILE A 247 6.24 3.44 -0.89
N GLU A 248 6.46 4.43 -0.05
CA GLU A 248 6.36 4.32 1.39
C GLU A 248 4.93 4.70 1.81
N ARG A 249 4.20 3.72 2.34
CA ARG A 249 2.81 3.84 2.73
C ARG A 249 2.68 3.70 4.25
N PRO A 250 2.07 4.66 4.96
CA PRO A 250 1.80 4.52 6.39
C PRO A 250 0.80 3.38 6.64
N VAL A 251 1.09 2.51 7.60
CA VAL A 251 0.22 1.37 7.99
C VAL A 251 -0.32 1.56 9.40
N THR A 252 0.50 2.07 10.32
CA THR A 252 0.09 2.29 11.71
C THR A 252 -0.73 3.57 11.85
N LEU A 253 -1.61 3.59 12.86
CA LEU A 253 -2.42 4.78 13.19
C LEU A 253 -1.53 6.00 13.49
N ASP A 254 -0.42 5.78 14.19
CA ASP A 254 0.53 6.83 14.54
C ASP A 254 1.19 7.44 13.29
N SER A 255 1.77 6.61 12.42
CA SER A 255 2.40 7.07 11.18
C SER A 255 1.42 7.77 10.24
N ASN A 256 0.18 7.29 10.18
CA ASN A 256 -0.88 7.94 9.40
C ASN A 256 -1.29 9.30 10.02
N GLY A 257 -1.27 9.42 11.34
CA GLY A 257 -1.50 10.69 12.03
C GLY A 257 -0.39 11.71 11.78
N GLU A 258 0.87 11.27 11.80
CA GLU A 258 2.03 12.10 11.53
C GLU A 258 2.02 12.67 10.11
N ILE A 259 1.88 11.81 9.10
CA ILE A 259 1.90 12.22 7.70
C ILE A 259 0.72 13.14 7.38
N LYS A 260 -0.44 12.88 7.98
CA LYS A 260 -1.63 13.73 7.84
C LYS A 260 -1.37 15.12 8.42
N ARG A 261 -0.76 15.21 9.61
CA ARG A 261 -0.38 16.49 10.23
C ARG A 261 0.60 17.25 9.33
N GLU A 262 1.63 16.59 8.81
CA GLU A 262 2.59 17.21 7.89
C GLU A 262 1.91 17.78 6.63
N VAL A 263 1.02 17.00 6.00
CA VAL A 263 0.29 17.42 4.81
C VAL A 263 -0.66 18.58 5.11
N GLU A 264 -1.37 18.55 6.23
CA GLU A 264 -2.27 19.64 6.63
C GLU A 264 -1.51 20.92 6.97
N GLU A 265 -0.35 20.82 7.63
CA GLU A 265 0.54 21.98 7.83
C GLU A 265 1.05 22.54 6.51
N TRP A 266 1.45 21.66 5.58
CA TRP A 266 1.86 22.08 4.25
C TRP A 266 0.73 22.79 3.50
N LYS A 267 -0.51 22.25 3.54
CA LYS A 267 -1.68 22.92 2.96
C LYS A 267 -1.90 24.30 3.59
N LYS A 268 -1.75 24.43 4.91
CA LYS A 268 -1.84 25.73 5.60
C LYS A 268 -0.76 26.71 5.16
N ARG A 269 0.49 26.24 4.97
CA ARG A 269 1.60 27.07 4.47
C ARG A 269 1.33 27.53 3.03
N MET A 270 0.85 26.65 2.17
CA MET A 270 0.54 26.96 0.77
C MET A 270 -0.73 27.81 0.60
N ALA A 271 -1.67 27.72 1.54
CA ALA A 271 -2.84 28.58 1.55
C ALA A 271 -2.49 30.04 1.87
N ARG A 272 -1.40 30.28 2.62
CA ARG A 272 -0.94 31.64 2.91
C ARG A 272 -0.33 32.27 1.64
N PRO A 273 -0.67 33.52 1.32
CA PRO A 273 -0.05 34.19 0.19
C PRO A 273 1.45 34.39 0.48
N THR A 274 2.30 34.02 -0.47
CA THR A 274 3.77 34.08 -0.34
C THR A 274 4.30 35.48 -0.02
N ASN A 275 3.52 36.52 -0.34
CA ASN A 275 3.88 37.92 -0.11
C ASN A 275 3.26 38.51 1.16
N LEU A 276 2.63 37.72 2.04
CA LEU A 276 1.92 38.24 3.22
C LEU A 276 2.82 39.16 4.07
N GLU A 277 4.08 38.76 4.30
CA GLU A 277 5.06 39.55 5.07
C GLU A 277 5.50 40.85 4.37
N GLN A 278 5.34 40.93 3.05
CA GLN A 278 5.63 42.13 2.26
C GLN A 278 4.43 43.09 2.19
N MET A 279 3.26 42.67 2.66
CA MET A 279 2.07 43.51 2.69
C MET A 279 2.08 44.43 3.92
N PRO A 280 1.49 45.63 3.83
CA PRO A 280 1.26 46.50 4.99
C PRO A 280 0.49 45.79 6.13
N PRO A 281 0.72 46.15 7.42
CA PRO A 281 0.19 45.43 8.58
C PRO A 281 -1.34 45.34 8.65
N ASP A 282 -2.02 46.39 8.20
CA ASP A 282 -3.47 46.47 8.06
C ASP A 282 -4.02 45.48 7.02
N VAL A 283 -3.30 45.30 5.91
CA VAL A 283 -3.66 44.33 4.88
C VAL A 283 -3.36 42.90 5.33
N GLN A 284 -2.28 42.69 6.10
CA GLN A 284 -1.99 41.40 6.74
C GLN A 284 -3.14 40.97 7.66
N GLU A 285 -3.63 41.88 8.52
CA GLU A 285 -4.74 41.59 9.44
C GLU A 285 -6.04 41.26 8.69
N ILE A 286 -6.36 41.98 7.61
CA ILE A 286 -7.55 41.71 6.78
C ILE A 286 -7.44 40.33 6.13
N VAL A 287 -6.28 40.00 5.59
CA VAL A 287 -6.03 38.71 4.93
C VAL A 287 -6.15 37.57 5.95
N GLU A 288 -5.54 37.69 7.12
CA GLU A 288 -5.66 36.72 8.21
C GLU A 288 -7.10 36.53 8.69
N LYS A 289 -7.84 37.64 8.86
CA LYS A 289 -9.26 37.61 9.23
C LYS A 289 -10.10 36.88 8.20
N HIS A 290 -9.80 37.08 6.91
CA HIS A 290 -10.48 36.40 5.82
C HIS A 290 -10.14 34.90 5.75
N PHE A 291 -8.89 34.50 6.06
CA PHE A 291 -8.51 33.09 6.20
C PHE A 291 -9.26 32.40 7.34
N LYS A 292 -9.30 33.02 8.53
CA LYS A 292 -10.06 32.50 9.69
C LYS A 292 -11.54 32.33 9.35
N GLN A 293 -12.14 33.30 8.63
CA GLN A 293 -13.54 33.20 8.20
C GLN A 293 -13.77 32.08 7.16
N ARG A 294 -12.81 31.78 6.29
CA ARG A 294 -12.93 30.68 5.32
C ARG A 294 -12.86 29.31 5.99
N GLU A 295 -11.97 29.13 6.96
CA GLU A 295 -11.90 27.89 7.75
C GLU A 295 -13.23 27.63 8.48
N PHE A 296 -13.85 28.67 9.05
CA PHE A 296 -15.16 28.56 9.69
C PHE A 296 -16.33 28.31 8.71
N LYS A 297 -16.22 28.73 7.44
CA LYS A 297 -17.30 28.55 6.45
C LYS A 297 -17.27 27.20 5.75
N GLN A 298 -16.13 26.51 5.70
CA GLN A 298 -16.06 25.16 5.13
C GLN A 298 -16.80 24.10 5.95
N THR A 299 -17.03 24.33 7.25
CA THR A 299 -17.79 23.41 8.12
C THR A 299 -19.31 23.60 8.04
N THR A 300 -19.78 24.75 7.57
CA THR A 300 -21.19 24.95 7.27
C THR A 300 -21.49 24.41 5.87
N SER A 301 -22.17 23.25 5.82
CA SER A 301 -22.75 22.71 4.59
C SER A 301 -23.35 23.85 3.76
N LEU A 302 -22.98 23.95 2.48
CA LEU A 302 -23.55 24.93 1.56
C LEU A 302 -25.07 24.72 1.50
N VAL A 303 -25.82 25.43 2.35
CA VAL A 303 -27.28 25.46 2.29
C VAL A 303 -27.60 26.15 0.97
N SER A 304 -28.14 25.41 0.02
CA SER A 304 -28.52 25.95 -1.28
C SER A 304 -29.47 27.12 -1.05
N VAL A 305 -29.12 28.30 -1.56
CA VAL A 305 -29.98 29.51 -1.49
C VAL A 305 -31.28 29.32 -2.28
N LEU A 306 -31.35 28.27 -3.10
CA LEU A 306 -32.56 27.82 -3.77
C LEU A 306 -33.52 27.17 -2.76
N ARG A 307 -34.58 27.91 -2.39
CA ARG A 307 -35.72 27.33 -1.65
C ARG A 307 -36.25 26.12 -2.42
N LYS A 308 -36.39 24.98 -1.74
CA LYS A 308 -37.17 23.85 -2.28
C LYS A 308 -38.59 24.35 -2.61
N PRO A 309 -39.07 24.19 -3.85
CA PRO A 309 -40.38 24.71 -4.24
C PRO A 309 -41.47 23.96 -3.48
N THR A 310 -42.24 24.68 -2.67
CA THR A 310 -43.32 24.15 -1.82
C THR A 310 -44.66 24.11 -2.56
N GLY A 311 -44.64 23.95 -3.90
CA GLY A 311 -45.83 23.96 -4.75
C GLY A 311 -45.73 22.97 -5.90
N GLN A 312 -46.90 22.56 -6.41
CA GLN A 312 -47.01 21.63 -7.55
C GLN A 312 -46.07 22.04 -8.69
N GLN A 313 -45.25 21.09 -9.13
CA GLN A 313 -44.33 21.26 -10.25
C GLN A 313 -45.12 21.64 -11.50
N ARG A 314 -44.99 22.90 -11.93
CA ARG A 314 -45.51 23.34 -13.23
C ARG A 314 -44.63 22.72 -14.31
N LYS A 315 -45.22 21.87 -15.16
CA LYS A 315 -44.55 21.36 -16.36
C LYS A 315 -44.40 22.53 -17.34
N ILE A 316 -43.16 22.93 -17.60
CA ILE A 316 -42.83 23.92 -18.62
C ILE A 316 -42.88 23.19 -19.97
N HIS A 317 -43.69 23.69 -20.90
CA HIS A 317 -43.72 23.22 -22.29
C HIS A 317 -43.08 24.31 -23.16
N PHE A 318 -42.10 23.93 -23.96
CA PHE A 318 -41.54 24.82 -24.97
C PHE A 318 -42.42 24.72 -26.20
N SER A 319 -43.04 25.84 -26.59
CA SER A 319 -43.79 25.89 -27.84
C SER A 319 -42.81 25.90 -29.02
N GLU A 320 -42.85 24.89 -29.88
CA GLU A 320 -41.94 24.74 -31.04
C GLU A 320 -42.07 25.86 -32.10
N HIS A 321 -43.03 26.77 -31.95
CA HIS A 321 -43.34 27.83 -32.92
C HIS A 321 -42.79 29.21 -32.51
N HIS A 322 -41.98 29.30 -31.46
CA HIS A 322 -41.46 30.57 -30.95
C HIS A 322 -39.97 30.70 -31.28
N ILE A 323 -39.67 31.42 -32.36
CA ILE A 323 -38.30 31.47 -32.93
C ILE A 323 -37.48 32.64 -32.34
N GLU A 324 -38.12 33.70 -31.85
CA GLU A 324 -37.40 34.86 -31.35
C GLU A 324 -38.20 35.64 -30.30
N THR A 325 -37.55 35.98 -29.19
CA THR A 325 -38.06 36.95 -28.21
C THR A 325 -37.14 38.16 -28.24
N GLN A 326 -37.62 39.27 -28.80
CA GLN A 326 -36.85 40.51 -28.80
C GLN A 326 -36.90 41.13 -27.41
N ILE A 327 -35.79 41.06 -26.69
CA ILE A 327 -35.63 41.74 -25.40
C ILE A 327 -35.23 43.18 -25.68
N GLN A 328 -36.16 44.11 -25.52
CA GLN A 328 -35.87 45.55 -25.61
C GLN A 328 -35.54 46.10 -24.22
N SER A 329 -34.65 47.07 -24.16
CA SER A 329 -34.41 47.83 -22.93
C SER A 329 -35.52 48.85 -22.75
N ASP A 330 -36.10 48.91 -21.55
CA ASP A 330 -37.05 49.96 -21.16
C ASP A 330 -36.38 51.35 -21.05
N THR A 331 -35.05 51.42 -21.25
CA THR A 331 -34.28 52.66 -21.16
C THR A 331 -34.32 53.38 -22.51
N PRO A 332 -34.86 54.61 -22.57
CA PRO A 332 -34.83 55.38 -23.82
C PRO A 332 -33.37 55.63 -24.26
N PRO A 333 -33.10 55.67 -25.58
CA PRO A 333 -31.74 55.69 -26.15
C PRO A 333 -30.89 56.90 -25.71
N THR A 334 -31.50 57.91 -25.10
CA THR A 334 -30.83 59.12 -24.59
C THR A 334 -30.35 59.01 -23.15
N LYS A 335 -30.63 57.92 -22.42
CA LYS A 335 -30.25 57.76 -21.00
C LYS A 335 -29.28 56.61 -20.79
N ARG A 336 -28.16 56.90 -20.11
CA ARG A 336 -27.23 55.88 -19.61
C ARG A 336 -27.68 55.35 -18.26
N LEU A 337 -27.57 54.04 -18.06
CA LEU A 337 -27.76 53.40 -16.76
C LEU A 337 -26.74 53.95 -15.75
N ARG A 338 -27.20 54.31 -14.55
CA ARG A 338 -26.31 54.81 -13.49
C ARG A 338 -25.35 53.68 -13.10
N SER A 339 -24.05 53.97 -12.99
CA SER A 339 -23.11 53.01 -12.43
C SER A 339 -23.42 52.81 -10.95
N CYS A 340 -23.64 51.57 -10.54
CA CYS A 340 -23.72 51.22 -9.14
C CYS A 340 -22.38 51.58 -8.47
N ARG A 341 -22.45 52.27 -7.33
CA ARG A 341 -21.30 52.68 -6.53
C ARG A 341 -21.00 51.65 -5.46
#